data_AF-A0A6A5VXI1-F1
#
_entry.id   AF-A0A6A5VXI1-F1
#
_cell.length_a   1.000
_cell.length_b   1.000
_cell.length_c   1.000
_cell.angle_alpha   90.00
_cell.angle_beta   90.00
_cell.angle_gamma   90.00
#
_symmetry.space_group_name_H-M   'P 1'
#
loop_
_entity.id
_entity.type
_entity.pdbx_description
1 polymer ?
#
loop_
_entity_poly.entity_id
_entity_poly.type
_entity_poly.pdbx_seq_one_letter_code
_entity_poly.pdbx_strand_id
1 'polypeptide(L)' 'IRRTVAKMLQYLRFPDKRQRFLWIDALCVSQDDYMEKEKQVNRMGSIYREAKRVLIWLGQEEEYDDR' A
#
# COMPACT_ATOMS: atom_id res chain seq x y z
N ILE A 1 4.72 -1.40 11.20
CA ILE A 1 4.10 -0.74 10.03
C ILE A 1 4.76 0.64 9.86
N ARG A 2 5.36 0.94 8.70
CA ARG A 2 5.99 2.26 8.44
C ARG A 2 4.97 3.38 8.68
N ARG A 3 5.37 4.49 9.32
CA ARG A 3 4.45 5.61 9.67
C ARG A 3 3.66 6.12 8.46
N THR A 4 4.26 6.04 7.27
CA THR A 4 3.65 6.41 5.99
C THR A 4 2.40 5.59 5.64
N VAL A 5 2.44 4.27 5.85
CA VAL A 5 1.30 3.38 5.56
C VAL A 5 0.15 3.64 6.52
N ALA A 6 0.44 3.82 7.82
CA ALA A 6 -0.60 4.09 8.82
C ALA A 6 -1.37 5.38 8.50
N LYS A 7 -0.66 6.46 8.12
CA LYS A 7 -1.28 7.71 7.66
C LYS A 7 -2.09 7.49 6.38
N MET A 8 -1.48 6.93 5.33
CA MET A 8 -2.16 6.63 4.07
C MET A 8 -3.46 5.85 4.28
N LEU A 9 -3.46 4.83 5.13
CA LEU A 9 -4.66 4.04 5.44
C LEU A 9 -5.78 4.87 6.05
N GLN A 10 -5.49 5.93 6.82
CA GLN A 10 -6.51 6.84 7.34
C GLN A 10 -7.18 7.63 6.20
N TYR A 11 -6.39 8.15 5.26
CA TYR A 11 -6.89 8.89 4.09
C TYR A 11 -7.70 8.01 3.13
N LEU A 12 -7.41 6.71 3.06
CA LEU A 12 -8.12 5.78 2.17
C LEU A 12 -9.45 5.26 2.73
N ARG A 13 -9.81 5.59 3.98
CA ARG A 13 -11.09 5.15 4.57
C ARG A 13 -12.27 5.73 3.80
N PHE A 14 -13.30 4.92 3.59
CA PHE A 14 -14.56 5.46 3.07
C PHE A 14 -15.30 6.22 4.18
N PRO A 15 -15.94 7.37 3.87
CA PRO A 15 -16.71 8.13 4.86
C PRO A 15 -17.87 7.33 5.48
N ASP A 16 -18.48 6.44 4.70
CA ASP A 16 -19.57 5.54 5.11
C ASP A 16 -19.10 4.31 5.91
N LYS A 17 -17.80 4.23 6.25
CA LYS A 17 -17.17 3.15 7.03
C LYS A 17 -17.26 1.75 6.41
N ARG A 18 -17.59 1.61 5.13
CA ARG A 18 -17.57 0.29 4.49
C ARG A 18 -16.16 -0.26 4.34
N GLN A 19 -16.07 -1.59 4.22
CA GLN A 19 -14.80 -2.27 4.02
C GLN A 19 -14.15 -1.87 2.69
N ARG A 20 -12.82 -1.76 2.72
CA ARG A 20 -11.99 -1.54 1.53
C ARG A 20 -10.93 -2.64 1.47
N PHE A 21 -10.84 -3.30 0.33
CA PHE A 21 -9.75 -4.22 0.03
C PHE A 21 -8.60 -3.44 -0.60
N LEU A 22 -7.43 -3.52 0.02
CA LEU A 22 -6.19 -2.89 -0.41
C LEU A 22 -5.11 -3.95 -0.48
N TRP A 23 -4.34 -3.95 -1.56
CA TRP A 23 -3.07 -4.65 -1.59
C TRP A 23 -1.97 -3.62 -1.36
N ILE A 24 -1.15 -3.85 -0.32
CA ILE A 24 -0.02 -3.01 0.06
C ILE A 24 1.15 -3.96 0.27
N ASP A 25 2.16 -3.90 -0.59
CA ASP A 25 3.34 -4.77 -0.57
C ASP A 25 3.97 -4.90 0.84
N ALA A 26 4.09 -3.78 1.55
CA ALA A 26 4.65 -3.72 2.90
C ALA A 26 3.79 -4.39 4.00
N LEU A 27 2.55 -4.79 3.69
CA LEU A 27 1.64 -5.48 4.60
C LEU A 27 1.24 -6.87 4.10
N CYS A 28 1.07 -7.03 2.80
CA CYS A 28 0.57 -8.26 2.17
C CYS A 28 1.69 -9.25 1.82
N VAL A 29 2.95 -8.82 1.84
CA VAL A 29 4.12 -9.66 1.58
C VAL A 29 4.90 -9.84 2.87
N SER A 30 5.13 -11.10 3.24
CA SER A 30 5.98 -11.44 4.37
C SER A 30 7.42 -11.07 4.01
N GLN A 31 7.96 -10.06 4.69
CA GLN A 31 9.31 -9.59 4.39
C GLN A 31 10.40 -10.55 4.91
N ASP A 32 10.05 -11.41 5.87
CA ASP A 32 10.96 -12.35 6.54
C ASP A 32 10.95 -13.75 5.89
N ASP A 33 9.99 -14.03 5.00
CA ASP A 33 9.93 -15.28 4.23
C ASP A 33 10.31 -15.02 2.77
N TYR A 34 11.53 -15.40 2.42
CA TYR A 34 12.06 -15.23 1.07
C TYR A 34 11.23 -15.96 0.01
N MET A 35 10.75 -17.17 0.31
CA MET A 35 10.02 -18.00 -0.65
C MET A 35 8.62 -17.45 -0.93
N GLU A 36 7.96 -16.93 0.11
CA GLU A 36 6.67 -16.22 -0.04
C GLU A 36 6.87 -14.91 -0.80
N LYS A 37 7.90 -14.14 -0.43
CA LYS A 37 8.24 -12.88 -1.07
C LYS A 37 8.49 -13.05 -2.57
N GLU A 38 9.28 -14.05 -2.98
CA GLU A 38 9.53 -14.33 -4.39
C GLU A 38 8.23 -14.63 -5.15
N LYS A 39 7.34 -15.44 -4.57
CA LYS A 39 6.01 -15.72 -5.16
C LYS A 39 5.16 -14.46 -5.28
N GLN A 40 5.16 -13.58 -4.29
CA GLN A 40 4.38 -12.33 -4.36
C GLN A 40 4.96 -11.36 -5.39
N VAL A 41 6.29 -11.21 -5.45
CA VAL A 41 6.97 -10.37 -6.44
C VAL A 41 6.63 -10.83 -7.86
N ASN A 42 6.65 -12.13 -8.12
CA ASN A 42 6.23 -12.71 -9.41
C ASN A 42 4.76 -12.41 -9.75
N ARG A 43 3.90 -12.21 -8.75
CA ARG A 43 2.48 -11.85 -8.93
C ARG A 43 2.21 -10.36 -9.05
N MET A 44 3.18 -9.49 -8.75
CA MET A 44 2.95 -8.03 -8.77
C MET A 44 2.41 -7.56 -10.12
N GLY A 45 2.92 -8.09 -11.22
CA GLY A 45 2.47 -7.74 -12.56
C GLY A 45 0.98 -8.00 -12.81
N SER A 46 0.45 -9.14 -12.34
CA SER A 46 -0.99 -9.43 -12.44
C SER A 46 -1.81 -8.61 -11.45
N ILE A 47 -1.31 -8.42 -10.23
CA ILE A 47 -1.96 -7.58 -9.21
C ILE A 47 -2.17 -6.16 -9.73
N TYR A 48 -1.14 -5.53 -10.31
CA TYR A 48 -1.29 -4.19 -10.89
C TYR A 48 -2.25 -4.18 -12.09
N ARG A 49 -2.20 -5.20 -12.94
CA ARG A 49 -3.07 -5.32 -14.12
C ARG A 49 -4.54 -5.51 -13.75
N GLU A 50 -4.81 -6.27 -12.70
CA GLU A 50 -6.16 -6.63 -12.24
C GLU A 50 -6.72 -5.64 -11.21
N ALA A 51 -5.88 -4.75 -10.67
CA ALA A 51 -6.31 -3.74 -9.73
C ALA A 51 -7.33 -2.79 -10.36
N LYS A 52 -8.47 -2.59 -9.68
CA LYS A 52 -9.49 -1.61 -10.10
C LYS A 52 -8.91 -0.20 -10.19
N ARG A 53 -7.97 0.13 -9.31
CA ARG A 53 -7.23 1.41 -9.24
C ARG A 53 -5.89 1.18 -8.58
N VAL A 54 -4.87 1.90 -9.05
CA VAL A 54 -3.55 2.00 -8.41
C VAL A 54 -3.44 3.39 -7.79
N LEU A 55 -3.00 3.46 -6.54
CA LEU A 55 -2.87 4.70 -5.78
C LEU A 55 -1.41 4.88 -5.37
N ILE A 56 -0.89 6.10 -5.50
CA ILE A 56 0.46 6.48 -5.08
C ILE A 56 0.32 7.46 -3.92
N TRP A 57 1.05 7.24 -2.83
CA TRP A 57 1.11 8.13 -1.67
C TRP A 57 2.43 8.89 -1.67
N LEU A 58 2.37 10.20 -1.88
CA LEU A 58 3.55 11.07 -2.02
C LEU A 58 4.01 11.72 -0.70
N GLY A 59 3.36 11.40 0.42
CA GLY A 59 3.56 12.10 1.70
C GLY A 59 2.46 13.12 1.99
N GLN A 60 2.57 13.78 3.13
CA GLN A 60 1.74 14.95 3.46
C GLN A 60 2.50 16.23 3.05
N GLU A 61 1.81 17.31 2.72
CA GLU A 61 2.43 18.61 2.44
C GLU A 61 3.37 19.08 3.57
N GLU A 62 3.10 18.70 4.83
CA GLU A 62 3.95 19.03 5.99
C GLU A 62 5.35 18.36 5.96
N GLU A 63 5.59 17.38 5.08
CA GLU A 63 6.93 16.78 4.87
C GLU A 63 7.74 17.49 3.76
N TYR A 64 7.14 18.47 3.07
CA TYR A 64 7.80 19.35 2.09
C TYR A 64 8.06 20.74 2.71
N ASP A 65 8.83 20.81 3.80
CA ASP A 65 9.49 22.06 4.21
C ASP A 65 10.80 22.17 3.40
N ASP A 66 10.70 22.71 2.18
CA ASP A 66 11.86 23.07 1.36
C ASP A 66 12.65 24.18 2.07
N ARG A 67 13.66 23.80 2.86
CA ARG A 67 14.76 24.67 3.29
C ARG A 67 16.07 24.25 2.65
#